data_AF-A0A531LLN8-F1
#
_entry.id   AF-A0A531LLN8-F1
#
_cell.length_a   1.000
_cell.length_b   1.000
_cell.length_c   1.000
_cell.angle_alpha   90.00
_cell.angle_beta   90.00
_cell.angle_gamma   90.00
#
_symmetry.space_group_name_H-M   'P 1'
#
loop_
_entity.id
_entity.type
_entity.pdbx_description
1 polymer ?
#
loop_
_entity_poly.entity_id
_entity_poly.type
_entity_poly.pdbx_seq_one_letter_code
_entity_poly.pdbx_strand_id
1 'polypeptide(L)'
;MLAEWREFEHLMREPGNPSAAVILCRDGGTITEAKSEFSDARTTDYPVVHGQPALIDFSCSLVRPDVLTASGISLIKRRPNWLRITKGWLFGTANLSAQNVVSFRDHVLAYGIECPLVLMIGAGTKGAGTDGLYETEAVRQIAFDIYPSAHTHFIADAHQIPLASGSVDGVCIQAVLEHVINPEQVVSE
;
A
#
# COMPACT_ATOMS: atom_id res chain seq x y z
N MET A 1 8.90 -6.22 -8.51
CA MET A 1 8.39 -7.46 -7.88
C MET A 1 7.90 -7.16 -6.46
N LEU A 2 6.85 -7.83 -5.96
CA LEU A 2 6.45 -7.68 -4.55
C LEU A 2 7.54 -8.24 -3.61
N ALA A 3 7.78 -7.56 -2.50
CA ALA A 3 8.73 -8.02 -1.48
C ALA A 3 8.15 -9.20 -0.70
N GLU A 4 9.00 -10.14 -0.31
CA GLU A 4 8.64 -11.13 0.68
C GLU A 4 8.54 -10.46 2.04
N TRP A 5 7.60 -10.93 2.85
CA TRP A 5 7.35 -10.38 4.18
C TRP A 5 8.59 -10.32 5.08
N ARG A 6 9.52 -11.29 4.96
CA ARG A 6 10.80 -11.31 5.70
C ARG A 6 11.71 -10.12 5.40
N GLU A 7 11.56 -9.51 4.24
CA GLU A 7 12.38 -8.39 3.79
C GLU A 7 11.97 -7.08 4.46
N PHE A 8 10.71 -6.93 4.90
CA PHE A 8 10.21 -5.64 5.39
C PHE A 8 9.39 -5.70 6.69
N GLU A 9 9.09 -6.88 7.26
CA GLU A 9 8.28 -6.96 8.48
C GLU A 9 8.83 -6.15 9.66
N HIS A 10 10.15 -6.05 9.76
CA HIS A 10 10.83 -5.29 10.79
C HIS A 10 10.65 -3.77 10.65
N LEU A 11 10.19 -3.31 9.47
CA LEU A 11 9.84 -1.91 9.18
C LEU A 11 8.41 -1.57 9.60
N MET A 12 7.56 -2.57 9.88
CA MET A 12 6.16 -2.33 10.20
C MET A 12 6.00 -1.59 11.51
N ARG A 13 5.14 -0.57 11.51
CA ARG A 13 4.81 0.26 12.67
C ARG A 13 3.31 0.34 12.88
N GLU A 14 2.93 0.63 14.11
CA GLU A 14 1.55 0.89 14.46
C GLU A 14 1.02 2.12 13.69
N PRO A 15 -0.19 2.05 13.10
CA PRO A 15 -0.83 3.21 12.48
C PRO A 15 -0.92 4.37 13.48
N GLY A 16 -0.37 5.53 13.11
CA GLY A 16 -0.36 6.72 13.97
C GLY A 16 0.70 6.72 15.09
N ASN A 17 1.51 5.66 15.21
CA ASN A 17 2.60 5.58 16.18
C ASN A 17 3.86 4.93 15.56
N PRO A 18 4.71 5.71 14.87
CA PRO A 18 5.89 5.18 14.17
C PRO A 18 6.98 4.63 15.10
N SER A 19 6.84 4.79 16.41
CA SER A 19 7.79 4.24 17.41
C SER A 19 7.42 2.83 17.88
N ALA A 20 6.16 2.41 17.74
CA ALA A 20 5.72 1.08 18.15
C ALA A 20 5.79 0.10 16.97
N ALA A 21 6.47 -1.03 17.17
CA ALA A 21 6.57 -2.07 16.16
C ALA A 21 5.30 -2.92 16.11
N VAL A 22 4.96 -3.39 14.90
CA VAL A 22 3.96 -4.44 14.72
C VAL A 22 4.67 -5.78 14.64
N ILE A 23 4.23 -6.72 15.47
CA ILE A 23 4.66 -8.11 15.51
C ILE A 23 3.70 -8.91 14.65
N LEU A 24 4.24 -9.63 13.66
CA LEU A 24 3.47 -10.49 12.76
C LEU A 24 3.80 -11.96 13.06
N CYS A 25 2.78 -12.76 13.38
CA CYS A 25 2.94 -14.21 13.46
C CYS A 25 2.52 -14.84 12.13
N ARG A 26 3.20 -15.91 11.74
CA ARG A 26 2.99 -16.57 10.45
C ARG A 26 2.97 -18.07 10.59
N ASP A 27 2.18 -18.71 9.74
CA ASP A 27 2.27 -20.13 9.46
C ASP A 27 2.64 -20.32 7.99
N GLY A 28 3.86 -20.84 7.75
CA GLY A 28 4.47 -20.83 6.43
C GLY A 28 4.65 -19.42 5.87
N GLY A 29 3.98 -19.14 4.74
CA GLY A 29 3.98 -17.83 4.08
C GLY A 29 2.79 -16.94 4.41
N THR A 30 1.85 -17.42 5.24
CA THR A 30 0.59 -16.71 5.53
C THR A 30 0.66 -16.03 6.88
N ILE A 31 0.28 -14.74 6.96
CA ILE A 31 0.11 -14.06 8.24
C ILE A 31 -1.12 -14.65 8.95
N THR A 32 -0.96 -15.01 10.21
CA THR A 32 -2.06 -15.55 11.04
C THR A 32 -2.46 -14.61 12.16
N GLU A 33 -1.56 -13.73 12.58
CA GLU A 33 -1.78 -12.76 13.65
C GLU A 33 -0.93 -11.52 13.43
N ALA A 34 -1.44 -10.37 13.86
CA ALA A 34 -0.73 -9.10 13.85
C ALA A 34 -1.07 -8.30 15.10
N LYS A 35 -0.05 -7.83 15.82
CA LYS A 35 -0.19 -7.17 17.12
C LYS A 35 0.81 -6.04 17.30
N SER A 36 0.47 -4.98 18.04
CA SER A 36 1.45 -4.01 18.58
C SER A 36 1.46 -4.05 20.10
N GLU A 37 2.64 -3.85 20.71
CA GLU A 37 2.82 -3.71 22.15
C GLU A 37 3.16 -2.26 22.51
N PHE A 38 2.42 -1.68 23.45
CA PHE A 38 2.74 -0.36 24.01
C PHE A 38 3.75 -0.47 25.16
N SER A 39 4.47 0.62 25.40
CA SER A 39 5.30 0.80 26.62
C SER A 39 4.49 0.60 27.91
N ASP A 40 3.18 0.83 27.86
CA ASP A 40 2.27 0.76 29.01
C ASP A 40 1.52 -0.59 29.10
N ALA A 41 2.04 -1.64 28.47
CA ALA A 41 1.50 -3.01 28.49
C ALA A 41 0.08 -3.18 27.92
N ARG A 42 -0.40 -2.24 27.10
CA ARG A 42 -1.56 -2.46 26.23
C ARG A 42 -1.12 -3.15 24.96
N THR A 43 -1.96 -4.03 24.43
CA THR A 43 -1.75 -4.70 23.15
C THR A 43 -2.88 -4.31 22.21
N THR A 44 -2.55 -3.94 20.97
CA THR A 44 -3.56 -3.77 19.91
C THR A 44 -3.49 -4.99 19.01
N ASP A 45 -4.61 -5.69 18.87
CA ASP A 45 -4.78 -6.78 17.92
C ASP A 45 -5.32 -6.25 16.58
N TYR A 46 -4.67 -6.63 15.48
CA TYR A 46 -5.11 -6.29 14.14
C TYR A 46 -5.77 -7.51 13.49
N PRO A 47 -6.98 -7.36 12.91
CA PRO A 47 -7.64 -8.47 12.23
C PRO A 47 -6.83 -8.87 10.98
N VAL A 48 -6.77 -10.18 10.73
CA VAL A 48 -6.12 -10.73 9.54
C VAL A 48 -7.17 -11.23 8.56
N VAL A 49 -7.21 -10.65 7.37
CA VAL A 49 -8.18 -10.93 6.32
C VAL A 49 -7.46 -11.58 5.15
N HIS A 50 -7.83 -12.82 4.80
CA HIS A 50 -7.20 -13.57 3.70
C HIS A 50 -5.66 -13.63 3.80
N GLY A 51 -5.12 -13.71 5.02
CA GLY A 51 -3.67 -13.74 5.27
C GLY A 51 -2.98 -12.37 5.18
N GLN A 52 -3.74 -11.28 5.09
CA GLN A 52 -3.25 -9.89 5.10
C GLN A 52 -3.69 -9.21 6.39
N PRO A 53 -2.77 -8.63 7.19
CA PRO A 53 -3.16 -7.89 8.38
C PRO A 53 -3.81 -6.56 8.00
N ALA A 54 -4.86 -6.18 8.71
CA ALA A 54 -5.51 -4.88 8.56
C ALA A 54 -5.00 -3.91 9.62
N LEU A 55 -3.97 -3.17 9.24
CA LEU A 55 -3.27 -2.20 10.06
C LEU A 55 -3.95 -0.84 9.92
N ILE A 56 -5.15 -0.73 10.49
CA ILE A 56 -5.94 0.49 10.53
C ILE A 56 -6.31 0.78 11.99
N ASP A 57 -6.00 1.99 12.45
CA ASP A 57 -6.61 2.52 13.67
C ASP A 57 -8.01 3.06 13.34
N PHE A 58 -9.02 2.20 13.51
CA PHE A 58 -10.43 2.56 13.26
C PHE A 58 -10.98 3.66 14.18
N SER A 59 -10.26 4.03 15.24
CA SER A 59 -10.66 5.15 16.10
C SER A 59 -10.31 6.52 15.50
N CYS A 60 -9.24 6.56 14.69
CA CYS A 60 -8.77 7.76 14.00
C CYS A 60 -9.06 7.76 12.49
N SER A 61 -9.30 6.59 11.90
CA SER A 61 -9.59 6.42 10.48
C SER A 61 -11.08 6.60 10.15
N LEU A 62 -11.36 7.13 8.96
CA LEU A 62 -12.71 7.19 8.39
C LEU A 62 -13.08 5.92 7.62
N VAL A 63 -12.12 5.01 7.43
CA VAL A 63 -12.37 3.67 6.90
C VAL A 63 -13.23 2.92 7.91
N ARG A 64 -14.28 2.27 7.42
CA ARG A 64 -15.19 1.49 8.27
C ARG A 64 -14.73 0.04 8.33
N PRO A 65 -14.91 -0.66 9.47
CA PRO A 65 -14.50 -2.06 9.60
C PRO A 65 -15.19 -3.03 8.62
N ASP A 66 -16.34 -2.67 8.06
CA ASP A 66 -17.04 -3.47 7.05
C ASP A 66 -16.22 -3.65 5.75
N VAL A 67 -15.31 -2.72 5.46
CA VAL A 67 -14.33 -2.81 4.36
C VAL A 67 -13.48 -4.08 4.46
N LEU A 68 -13.23 -4.60 5.66
CA LEU A 68 -12.49 -5.84 5.87
C LEU A 68 -13.24 -7.08 5.39
N THR A 69 -14.57 -7.01 5.32
CA THR A 69 -15.43 -8.10 4.84
C THR A 69 -15.82 -7.95 3.38
N ALA A 70 -15.61 -6.76 2.80
CA ALA A 70 -15.85 -6.50 1.39
C ALA A 70 -14.82 -7.25 0.56
N SER A 71 -15.21 -8.41 0.01
CA SER A 71 -14.35 -9.27 -0.81
C SER A 71 -13.91 -8.55 -2.10
N GLY A 72 -12.85 -7.73 -2.05
CA GLY A 72 -12.25 -7.04 -3.21
C GLY A 72 -13.18 -6.12 -4.02
N ILE A 73 -14.44 -6.00 -3.63
CA ILE A 73 -15.45 -5.15 -4.27
C ILE A 73 -15.47 -3.86 -3.46
N SER A 74 -14.80 -2.84 -3.98
CA SER A 74 -14.93 -1.46 -3.48
C SER A 74 -16.41 -1.17 -3.21
N LEU A 75 -16.77 -0.84 -1.95
CA LEU A 75 -18.14 -0.50 -1.57
C LEU A 75 -18.63 0.75 -2.33
N ILE A 76 -17.69 1.54 -2.85
CA ILE A 76 -17.95 2.51 -3.91
C ILE A 76 -18.11 1.73 -5.21
N LYS A 77 -19.36 1.46 -5.58
CA LYS A 77 -19.76 0.89 -6.87
C LYS A 77 -19.00 1.63 -7.98
N ARG A 78 -17.95 1.02 -8.54
CA ARG A 78 -17.24 1.54 -9.73
C ARG A 78 -18.31 1.75 -10.79
N ARG A 79 -18.73 2.99 -11.01
CA ARG A 79 -19.48 3.30 -12.23
C ARG A 79 -18.53 2.92 -13.37
N PRO A 80 -18.91 2.00 -14.28
CA PRO A 80 -18.07 1.65 -15.40
C PRO A 80 -18.03 2.86 -16.31
N ASN A 81 -17.14 3.81 -16.04
CA ASN A 81 -16.91 4.93 -16.91
C ASN A 81 -15.83 4.50 -17.91
N TRP A 82 -16.15 3.46 -18.69
CA TRP A 82 -15.37 3.05 -19.86
C TRP A 82 -15.08 4.27 -20.75
N LEU A 83 -15.98 5.24 -20.80
CA LEU A 83 -15.79 6.57 -21.39
C LEU A 83 -14.59 7.36 -20.83
N ARG A 84 -14.20 7.22 -19.56
CA ARG A 84 -13.02 7.89 -18.97
C ARG A 84 -11.72 7.14 -19.27
N ILE A 85 -11.79 5.80 -19.33
CA ILE A 85 -10.67 4.93 -19.70
C ILE A 85 -10.38 5.07 -21.21
N THR A 86 -11.41 5.06 -22.06
CA THR A 86 -11.27 5.28 -23.51
C THR A 86 -10.90 6.73 -23.83
N LYS A 87 -11.42 7.72 -23.09
CA LYS A 87 -10.93 9.10 -23.17
C LYS A 87 -9.46 9.18 -22.76
N GLY A 88 -9.03 8.54 -21.68
CA GLY A 88 -7.62 8.56 -21.26
C GLY A 88 -6.67 7.92 -22.29
N TRP A 89 -7.14 6.90 -23.02
CA TRP A 89 -6.40 6.29 -24.13
C TRP A 89 -6.38 7.19 -25.38
N LEU A 90 -7.52 7.79 -25.74
CA LEU A 90 -7.65 8.73 -26.86
C LEU A 90 -6.95 10.09 -26.63
N PHE A 91 -6.84 10.52 -25.36
CA PHE A 91 -6.19 11.77 -24.95
C PHE A 91 -4.76 11.55 -24.40
N GLY A 92 -4.21 10.34 -24.49
CA GLY A 92 -2.81 10.04 -24.19
C GLY A 92 -2.43 10.01 -22.70
N THR A 93 -3.37 10.10 -21.77
CA THR A 93 -3.07 10.10 -20.32
C THR A 93 -2.53 8.75 -19.84
N ALA A 94 -2.94 7.64 -20.45
CA ALA A 94 -2.38 6.32 -20.14
C ALA A 94 -0.90 6.20 -20.55
N ASN A 95 -0.52 6.82 -21.68
CA ASN A 95 0.87 6.87 -22.12
C ASN A 95 1.71 7.73 -21.18
N LEU A 96 1.15 8.85 -20.69
CA LEU A 96 1.82 9.70 -19.71
C LEU A 96 2.04 8.97 -18.38
N SER A 97 1.03 8.25 -17.87
CA SER A 97 1.17 7.43 -16.66
C SER A 97 2.28 6.38 -16.82
N ALA A 98 2.31 5.66 -17.94
CA ALA A 98 3.36 4.67 -18.22
C ALA A 98 4.76 5.33 -18.29
N GLN A 99 4.88 6.48 -18.95
CA GLN A 99 6.15 7.22 -19.02
C GLN A 99 6.61 7.70 -17.64
N ASN A 100 5.69 8.18 -16.79
CA ASN A 100 6.00 8.61 -15.45
C ASN A 100 6.47 7.45 -14.57
N VAL A 101 5.84 6.27 -14.68
CA VAL A 101 6.29 5.08 -13.95
C VAL A 101 7.68 4.64 -14.41
N VAL A 102 7.95 4.65 -15.72
CA VAL A 102 9.29 4.34 -16.24
C VAL A 102 10.31 5.34 -15.75
N SER A 103 10.02 6.64 -15.84
CA SER A 103 10.90 7.70 -15.34
C SER A 103 11.16 7.56 -13.84
N PHE A 104 10.12 7.29 -13.03
CA PHE A 104 10.24 7.04 -11.59
C PHE A 104 11.15 5.84 -11.30
N ARG A 105 10.92 4.71 -11.97
CA ARG A 105 11.76 3.51 -11.84
C ARG A 105 13.22 3.83 -12.15
N ASP A 106 13.47 4.52 -13.26
CA ASP A 106 14.83 4.84 -13.70
C ASP A 106 15.52 5.79 -12.71
N HIS A 107 14.78 6.74 -12.12
CA HIS A 107 15.31 7.59 -11.04
C HIS A 107 15.67 6.77 -9.80
N VAL A 108 14.76 5.89 -9.34
CA VAL A 108 15.00 5.03 -8.17
C VAL A 108 16.24 4.15 -8.37
N LEU A 109 16.39 3.55 -9.55
CA LEU A 109 17.56 2.72 -9.88
C LEU A 109 18.85 3.55 -10.01
N ALA A 110 18.77 4.78 -10.49
CA ALA A 110 19.92 5.67 -10.65
C ALA A 110 20.54 6.13 -9.32
N TYR A 111 19.81 6.02 -8.19
CA TYR A 111 20.38 6.29 -6.86
C TYR A 111 21.46 5.27 -6.44
N GLY A 112 21.61 4.15 -7.16
CA GLY A 112 22.68 3.18 -6.90
C GLY A 112 22.47 2.32 -5.66
N ILE A 113 21.25 2.30 -5.11
CA ILE A 113 20.86 1.39 -4.03
C ILE A 113 20.75 -0.03 -4.60
N GLU A 114 21.32 -1.00 -3.90
CA GLU A 114 21.18 -2.40 -4.26
C GLU A 114 19.76 -2.86 -3.91
N CYS A 115 18.94 -3.16 -4.93
CA CYS A 115 17.57 -3.64 -4.80
C CYS A 115 16.63 -2.69 -4.02
N PRO A 116 16.36 -1.46 -4.53
CA PRO A 116 15.56 -0.46 -3.83
C PRO A 116 14.14 -0.95 -3.50
N LEU A 117 13.65 -0.50 -2.34
CA LEU A 117 12.35 -0.83 -1.78
C LEU A 117 11.36 0.31 -2.02
N VAL A 118 10.35 0.06 -2.85
CA VAL A 118 9.34 1.04 -3.22
C VAL A 118 8.02 0.77 -2.49
N LEU A 119 7.40 1.82 -1.94
CA LEU A 119 6.05 1.76 -1.40
C LEU A 119 5.00 2.05 -2.47
N MET A 120 4.06 1.12 -2.66
CA MET A 120 2.92 1.24 -3.55
C MET A 120 1.66 1.51 -2.72
N ILE A 121 1.07 2.71 -2.88
CA ILE A 121 -0.14 3.13 -2.18
C ILE A 121 -1.32 3.08 -3.17
N GLY A 122 -2.44 2.44 -2.78
CA GLY A 122 -3.59 2.24 -3.67
C GLY A 122 -3.40 1.08 -4.64
N ALA A 123 -2.71 0.03 -4.20
CA ALA A 123 -2.30 -1.09 -5.04
C ALA A 123 -3.37 -2.18 -5.20
N GLY A 124 -4.64 -1.92 -4.86
CA GLY A 124 -5.72 -2.91 -4.95
C GLY A 124 -5.95 -3.45 -6.37
N THR A 125 -5.52 -2.70 -7.40
CA THR A 125 -5.40 -3.16 -8.78
C THR A 125 -4.13 -2.60 -9.41
N LYS A 126 -3.54 -3.28 -10.38
CA LYS A 126 -2.46 -2.70 -11.19
C LYS A 126 -2.95 -1.48 -11.97
N GLY A 127 -2.38 -0.30 -11.70
CA GLY A 127 -2.63 0.91 -12.44
C GLY A 127 -2.10 0.85 -13.88
N ALA A 128 -2.67 1.66 -14.77
CA ALA A 128 -2.23 1.71 -16.16
C ALA A 128 -0.75 2.10 -16.26
N GLY A 129 0.06 1.28 -16.95
CA GLY A 129 1.49 1.53 -17.14
C GLY A 129 2.38 1.13 -15.97
N THR A 130 1.83 0.50 -14.93
CA THR A 130 2.62 0.03 -13.76
C THR A 130 3.33 -1.29 -13.99
N ASP A 131 3.01 -2.01 -15.07
CA ASP A 131 3.53 -3.37 -15.33
C ASP A 131 5.07 -3.41 -15.30
N GLY A 132 5.73 -2.44 -15.93
CA GLY A 132 7.18 -2.35 -15.94
C GLY A 132 7.80 -2.20 -14.55
N LEU A 133 7.09 -1.61 -13.57
CA LEU A 133 7.55 -1.54 -12.19
C LEU A 133 7.33 -2.88 -11.47
N TYR A 134 6.17 -3.51 -11.64
CA TYR A 134 5.89 -4.83 -11.05
C TYR A 134 6.84 -5.93 -11.58
N GLU A 135 7.19 -5.88 -12.86
CA GLU A 135 8.03 -6.86 -13.56
C GLU A 135 9.54 -6.63 -13.37
N THR A 136 9.96 -5.44 -12.94
CA THR A 136 11.38 -5.17 -12.67
C THR A 136 11.80 -5.92 -11.40
N GLU A 137 12.63 -6.95 -11.55
CA GLU A 137 13.16 -7.76 -10.44
C GLU A 137 14.15 -6.99 -9.55
N ALA A 138 14.83 -6.01 -10.12
CA ALA A 138 15.76 -5.13 -9.42
C ALA A 138 15.07 -4.16 -8.44
N VAL A 139 13.72 -4.12 -8.38
CA VAL A 139 12.96 -3.28 -7.46
C VAL A 139 12.00 -4.15 -6.64
N ARG A 140 12.11 -4.05 -5.31
CA ARG A 140 11.17 -4.69 -4.38
C ARG A 140 10.05 -3.71 -4.04
N GLN A 141 8.85 -4.24 -3.80
CA GLN A 141 7.67 -3.41 -3.56
C GLN A 141 6.98 -3.85 -2.28
N ILE A 142 6.75 -2.90 -1.37
CA ILE A 142 5.72 -3.01 -0.33
C ILE A 142 4.46 -2.39 -0.92
N ALA A 143 3.30 -2.98 -0.69
CA ALA A 143 2.07 -2.56 -1.34
C ALA A 143 0.88 -2.66 -0.41
N PHE A 144 0.04 -1.64 -0.37
CA PHE A 144 -1.19 -1.65 0.40
C PHE A 144 -2.33 -0.89 -0.30
N ASP A 145 -3.54 -1.15 0.17
CA ASP A 145 -4.77 -0.46 -0.18
C ASP A 145 -5.70 -0.52 1.05
N ILE A 146 -6.82 0.18 1.00
CA ILE A 146 -7.89 0.01 2.00
C ILE A 146 -8.70 -1.27 1.75
N TYR A 147 -8.58 -1.90 0.57
CA TYR A 147 -9.20 -3.20 0.26
C TYR A 147 -8.16 -4.29 0.04
N PRO A 148 -8.39 -5.54 0.53
CA PRO A 148 -7.48 -6.65 0.25
C PRO A 148 -7.46 -7.01 -1.24
N SER A 149 -6.28 -7.35 -1.76
CA SER A 149 -6.10 -7.83 -3.13
C SER A 149 -4.88 -8.76 -3.24
N ALA A 150 -4.73 -9.47 -4.36
CA ALA A 150 -3.53 -10.25 -4.63
C ALA A 150 -2.26 -9.39 -4.86
N HIS A 151 -2.38 -8.06 -4.87
CA HIS A 151 -1.29 -7.12 -5.11
C HIS A 151 -0.89 -6.33 -3.86
N THR A 152 -1.56 -6.57 -2.72
CA THR A 152 -1.32 -5.90 -1.45
C THR A 152 -0.78 -6.88 -0.42
N HIS A 153 0.09 -6.40 0.45
CA HIS A 153 0.60 -7.16 1.59
C HIS A 153 -0.33 -7.00 2.79
N PHE A 154 -0.75 -5.77 3.05
CA PHE A 154 -1.60 -5.42 4.18
C PHE A 154 -2.68 -4.43 3.75
N ILE A 155 -3.70 -4.31 4.60
CA ILE A 155 -4.76 -3.32 4.46
C ILE A 155 -4.44 -2.15 5.39
N ALA A 156 -4.42 -0.92 4.88
CA ALA A 156 -4.10 0.28 5.68
C ALA A 156 -4.75 1.55 5.13
N ASP A 157 -4.92 2.53 6.00
CA ASP A 157 -5.33 3.91 5.64
C ASP A 157 -4.08 4.74 5.35
N ALA A 158 -4.05 5.40 4.19
CA ALA A 158 -2.91 6.21 3.77
C ALA A 158 -2.67 7.46 4.64
N HIS A 159 -3.61 7.83 5.51
CA HIS A 159 -3.43 8.91 6.49
C HIS A 159 -2.55 8.50 7.69
N GLN A 160 -2.28 7.20 7.86
CA GLN A 160 -1.49 6.63 8.95
C GLN A 160 -0.70 5.42 8.41
N ILE A 161 0.35 5.67 7.63
CA ILE A 161 1.09 4.61 6.95
C ILE A 161 1.84 3.75 7.99
N PRO A 162 1.60 2.42 8.06
CA PRO A 162 2.14 1.57 9.12
C PRO A 162 3.59 1.12 8.83
N LEU A 163 4.46 2.07 8.51
CA LEU A 163 5.88 1.85 8.20
C LEU A 163 6.76 2.82 9.00
N ALA A 164 7.99 2.41 9.26
CA ALA A 164 8.98 3.27 9.88
C ALA A 164 9.34 4.45 8.97
N SER A 165 9.55 5.63 9.54
CA SER A 165 9.98 6.80 8.78
C SER A 165 11.32 6.54 8.07
N GLY A 166 11.42 6.97 6.81
CA GLY A 166 12.63 6.82 6.01
C GLY A 166 12.99 5.37 5.65
N SER A 167 12.02 4.44 5.67
CA SER A 167 12.27 3.02 5.45
C SER A 167 12.13 2.55 3.99
N VAL A 168 11.82 3.45 3.04
CA VAL A 168 11.61 3.13 1.63
C VAL A 168 12.35 4.13 0.76
N ASP A 169 12.78 3.66 -0.42
CA ASP A 169 13.61 4.42 -1.36
C ASP A 169 12.78 5.19 -2.40
N GLY A 170 11.48 4.90 -2.48
CA GLY A 170 10.55 5.59 -3.35
C GLY A 170 9.10 5.29 -3.00
N VAL A 171 8.21 6.19 -3.39
CA VAL A 171 6.77 6.07 -3.14
C VAL A 171 6.01 6.27 -4.45
N CYS A 172 5.11 5.34 -4.77
CA CYS A 172 4.21 5.41 -5.92
C CYS A 172 2.76 5.38 -5.44
N ILE A 173 2.03 6.47 -5.68
CA ILE A 173 0.64 6.64 -5.25
C ILE A 173 -0.29 6.47 -6.45
N GLN A 174 -1.16 5.46 -6.42
CA GLN A 174 -2.04 5.09 -7.53
C GLN A 174 -3.48 5.55 -7.29
N ALA A 175 -3.85 6.69 -7.87
CA ALA A 175 -5.23 7.19 -7.84
C ALA A 175 -5.84 7.30 -6.42
N VAL A 176 -5.01 7.64 -5.42
CA VAL A 176 -5.44 7.73 -4.00
C VAL A 176 -5.75 9.17 -3.61
N LEU A 177 -4.93 10.14 -4.03
CA LEU A 177 -5.03 11.52 -3.56
C LEU A 177 -6.36 12.18 -3.95
N GLU A 178 -7.01 11.75 -5.02
CA GLU A 178 -8.35 12.22 -5.41
C GLU A 178 -9.51 11.58 -4.62
N HIS A 179 -9.22 10.60 -3.76
CA HIS A 179 -10.22 9.81 -3.04
C HIS A 179 -10.14 9.97 -1.52
N VAL A 180 -9.05 10.53 -1.01
CA VAL A 180 -8.86 10.83 0.41
C VAL A 180 -9.40 12.21 0.75
N ILE A 181 -9.79 12.39 2.02
CA ILE A 181 -10.34 13.66 2.50
C ILE A 181 -9.23 14.69 2.73
N ASN A 182 -8.07 14.26 3.24
CA ASN A 182 -6.92 15.11 3.52
C ASN A 182 -5.70 14.67 2.68
N PRO A 183 -5.63 14.99 1.37
CA PRO A 183 -4.51 14.57 0.53
C PRO A 183 -3.16 15.13 1.00
N GLU A 184 -3.13 16.33 1.59
CA GLU A 184 -1.91 16.92 2.15
C GLU A 184 -1.35 16.11 3.31
N GLN A 185 -2.22 15.53 4.15
CA GLN A 185 -1.79 14.64 5.23
C GLN A 185 -1.16 13.38 4.65
N VAL A 186 -1.79 12.76 3.64
CA VAL A 186 -1.25 11.57 2.97
C VAL A 186 0.10 11.84 2.31
N VAL A 187 0.31 13.03 1.76
CA VAL A 187 1.60 13.42 1.17
C VAL A 187 2.67 13.69 2.24
N SER A 188 2.26 14.06 3.47
CA SER A 188 3.19 14.31 4.57
C SER A 188 3.66 13.05 5.31
N GLU A 189 2.91 11.95 5.20
CA GLU A 189 3.28 10.62 5.72
C GLU A 189 4.38 9.97 4.87
#